data_AF-A0A970JK98-F1
#
_entry.id   AF-A0A970JK98-F1
#
_cell.length_a   1.000
_cell.length_b   1.000
_cell.length_c   1.000
_cell.angle_alpha   90.00
_cell.angle_beta   90.00
_cell.angle_gamma   90.00
#
_symmetry.space_group_name_H-M   'P 1'
#
loop_
_entity.id
_entity.type
_entity.pdbx_description
1 polymer ?
#
loop_
_entity_poly.entity_id
_entity_poly.type
_entity_poly.pdbx_seq_one_letter_code
_entity_poly.pdbx_strand_id
1 'polypeptide(L)'
;MVNVAEVVFIQYIRLYTREPTGIKYPEELAYSVHMSIGDGKTMEPLNKNYGILFPEASITSENTISPRMIKNPVITKKGDIYYVIAHDTKDEGVVHYWTTYDFVNYTKPIVVGCDEVKDLLSTAKDTIEITDEEGSLIRAVWMPRTRKVKSIRFKFPLVEGFADPQVFSWNGKWYFIATNDINHNIGLYVREADTVDDLFTDKHRLSVILDKNEELDFVQSFWAPEFHVIGGRLYILFAVSGKQWRVRCHYMRLKEGGDIMNPADWETPVRMLDRPGITLDMTHFAANGADYVVWSERYHIGSPLDSGSMLYIAKINPNEPSELLSEPVLLSRPLYGWENQSGTINNEGPYPLILGDRIYLAYSGGSAGSYSYVVGYLMADINADLLNPASWEKTPTPVLSAFTTE
;
A
#
# COMPACT_ATOMS: atom_id res chain seq x y z
N MET A 1 -39.02 -26.51 -30.36
CA MET A 1 -38.34 -25.43 -29.62
C MET A 1 -38.58 -25.69 -28.15
N VAL A 2 -37.57 -26.18 -27.43
CA VAL A 2 -37.66 -26.35 -25.98
C VAL A 2 -37.44 -24.97 -25.38
N ASN A 3 -38.50 -24.42 -24.77
CA ASN A 3 -38.44 -23.19 -24.03
C ASN A 3 -37.66 -23.49 -22.74
N VAL A 4 -36.37 -23.21 -22.73
CA VAL A 4 -35.56 -23.28 -21.50
C VAL A 4 -35.95 -22.04 -20.72
N ALA A 5 -36.82 -22.22 -19.72
CA ALA A 5 -37.06 -21.17 -18.74
C ALA A 5 -35.70 -20.82 -18.13
N GLU A 6 -35.26 -19.58 -18.29
CA GLU A 6 -34.14 -19.04 -17.54
C GLU A 6 -34.48 -19.20 -16.06
N VAL A 7 -33.76 -20.09 -15.37
CA VAL A 7 -33.82 -20.18 -13.93
C VAL A 7 -33.12 -18.94 -13.41
N VAL A 8 -33.89 -17.89 -13.12
CA VAL A 8 -33.40 -16.70 -12.43
C VAL A 8 -33.04 -17.14 -11.02
N PHE A 9 -31.74 -17.20 -10.71
CA PHE A 9 -31.29 -17.47 -9.37
C PHE A 9 -31.32 -16.15 -8.61
N ILE A 10 -32.27 -16.00 -7.69
CA ILE A 10 -32.31 -14.83 -6.83
C ILE A 10 -31.04 -14.82 -5.97
N GLN A 11 -30.26 -13.75 -6.07
CA GLN A 11 -29.02 -13.57 -5.33
C GLN A 11 -29.15 -12.40 -4.36
N TYR A 12 -28.46 -12.51 -3.23
CA TYR A 12 -28.46 -11.50 -2.18
C TYR A 12 -27.04 -11.10 -1.82
N ILE A 13 -26.88 -9.83 -1.44
CA ILE A 13 -25.74 -9.34 -0.69
C ILE A 13 -26.18 -9.10 0.75
N ARG A 14 -25.39 -9.61 1.70
CA ARG A 14 -25.56 -9.35 3.12
C ARG A 14 -24.34 -8.63 3.68
N LEU A 15 -24.59 -7.55 4.40
CA LEU A 15 -23.61 -6.74 5.11
C LEU A 15 -23.50 -7.17 6.57
N TYR A 16 -22.29 -7.09 7.12
CA TYR A 16 -22.04 -7.35 8.54
C TYR A 16 -20.71 -6.72 9.00
N THR A 17 -20.53 -6.60 10.31
CA THR A 17 -19.21 -6.48 10.94
C THR A 17 -18.78 -7.82 11.49
N ARG A 18 -17.48 -7.99 11.70
CA ARG A 18 -16.95 -9.18 12.37
C ARG A 18 -16.72 -8.92 13.85
N GLU A 19 -16.65 -10.02 14.61
CA GLU A 19 -16.06 -9.98 15.94
C GLU A 19 -14.52 -10.00 15.82
N PRO A 20 -13.81 -9.15 16.58
CA PRO A 20 -12.36 -9.17 16.62
C PRO A 20 -11.82 -10.53 17.12
N THR A 21 -10.74 -11.04 16.53
CA THR A 21 -10.12 -12.32 16.92
C THR A 21 -8.69 -12.13 17.43
N GLY A 22 -8.46 -11.04 18.18
CA GLY A 22 -7.14 -10.66 18.69
C GLY A 22 -6.22 -10.12 17.58
N ILE A 23 -4.91 -10.38 17.71
CA ILE A 23 -3.86 -9.80 16.84
C ILE A 23 -4.05 -10.16 15.36
N LYS A 24 -4.66 -11.30 15.04
CA LYS A 24 -4.89 -11.71 13.65
C LYS A 24 -5.96 -10.88 12.93
N TYR A 25 -6.94 -10.36 13.68
CA TYR A 25 -8.04 -9.58 13.12
C TYR A 25 -8.58 -8.64 14.21
N PRO A 26 -7.90 -7.52 14.47
CA PRO A 26 -8.24 -6.60 15.56
C PRO A 26 -9.47 -5.74 15.21
N GLU A 27 -9.87 -4.90 16.16
CA GLU A 27 -11.09 -4.08 16.08
C GLU A 27 -11.14 -3.20 14.84
N GLU A 28 -10.02 -2.58 14.48
CA GLU A 28 -9.92 -1.67 13.34
C GLU A 28 -10.13 -2.38 11.99
N LEU A 29 -9.95 -3.71 11.95
CA LEU A 29 -10.33 -4.54 10.81
C LEU A 29 -11.75 -5.08 10.93
N ALA A 30 -12.12 -5.56 12.12
CA ALA A 30 -13.39 -6.21 12.39
C ALA A 30 -14.60 -5.26 12.26
N TYR A 31 -14.43 -4.03 12.73
CA TYR A 31 -15.40 -2.95 12.69
C TYR A 31 -15.29 -2.13 11.39
N SER A 32 -15.33 -2.87 10.28
CA SER A 32 -15.43 -2.39 8.90
C SER A 32 -16.59 -3.13 8.21
N VAL A 33 -17.03 -2.65 7.04
CA VAL A 33 -18.10 -3.32 6.31
C VAL A 33 -17.55 -4.57 5.66
N HIS A 34 -18.10 -5.72 6.05
CA HIS A 34 -17.91 -7.00 5.37
C HIS A 34 -19.15 -7.32 4.56
N MET A 35 -18.97 -8.14 3.53
CA MET A 35 -20.06 -8.53 2.65
C MET A 35 -20.02 -10.03 2.40
N SER A 36 -21.18 -10.64 2.20
CA SER A 36 -21.32 -12.01 1.72
C SER A 36 -22.36 -12.07 0.62
N ILE A 37 -22.20 -13.01 -0.32
CA ILE A 37 -23.09 -13.22 -1.46
C ILE A 37 -23.69 -14.63 -1.42
N GLY A 38 -24.96 -14.79 -1.81
CA GLY A 38 -25.61 -16.10 -1.76
C GLY A 38 -27.09 -16.10 -2.13
N ASP A 39 -27.77 -17.22 -1.86
CA ASP A 39 -29.20 -17.42 -2.14
C ASP A 39 -30.13 -17.02 -0.97
N GLY A 40 -29.57 -16.33 0.03
CA GLY A 40 -30.25 -15.94 1.27
C GLY A 40 -30.29 -17.03 2.34
N LYS A 41 -29.99 -18.29 2.01
CA LYS A 41 -29.84 -19.40 2.97
C LYS A 41 -28.38 -19.76 3.19
N THR A 42 -27.62 -19.84 2.11
CA THR A 42 -26.19 -20.12 2.09
C THR A 42 -25.49 -18.87 1.58
N MET A 43 -24.70 -18.23 2.45
CA MET A 43 -23.98 -16.99 2.16
C MET A 43 -22.49 -17.26 2.23
N GLU A 44 -21.75 -16.84 1.21
CA GLU A 44 -20.30 -16.97 1.14
C GLU A 44 -19.64 -15.61 1.36
N PRO A 45 -18.67 -15.48 2.28
CA PRO A 45 -18.00 -14.21 2.53
C PRO A 45 -17.18 -13.77 1.32
N LEU A 46 -17.31 -12.49 0.97
CA LEU A 46 -16.51 -11.82 -0.04
C LEU A 46 -15.15 -11.41 0.52
N ASN A 47 -14.19 -11.13 -0.36
CA ASN A 47 -12.87 -10.62 -0.02
C ASN A 47 -12.13 -11.47 1.04
N LYS A 48 -12.31 -12.80 0.99
CA LYS A 48 -11.73 -13.75 1.98
C LYS A 48 -12.12 -13.41 3.43
N ASN A 49 -13.31 -12.83 3.60
CA ASN A 49 -13.83 -12.31 4.86
C ASN A 49 -12.98 -11.18 5.47
N TYR A 50 -12.17 -10.49 4.67
CA TYR A 50 -11.51 -9.24 5.01
C TYR A 50 -12.47 -8.07 4.74
N GLY A 51 -12.32 -6.96 5.48
CA GLY A 51 -13.13 -5.76 5.32
C GLY A 51 -13.10 -5.21 3.89
N ILE A 52 -14.23 -4.69 3.41
CA ILE A 52 -14.35 -4.12 2.06
C ILE A 52 -14.44 -2.60 2.12
N LEU A 53 -15.23 -2.05 3.05
CA LEU A 53 -15.35 -0.60 3.23
C LEU A 53 -14.92 -0.22 4.64
N PHE A 54 -14.01 0.74 4.71
CA PHE A 54 -13.46 1.26 5.95
C PHE A 54 -13.85 2.73 6.09
N PRO A 55 -14.26 3.18 7.29
CA PRO A 55 -14.38 4.61 7.55
C PRO A 55 -13.00 5.27 7.43
N GLU A 56 -12.97 6.54 7.00
CA GLU A 56 -11.74 7.34 7.07
C GLU A 56 -11.56 7.89 8.48
N ALA A 57 -10.33 7.78 9.00
CA ALA A 57 -9.91 8.46 10.20
C ALA A 57 -10.05 9.98 10.05
N SER A 58 -10.37 10.67 11.15
CA SER A 58 -10.35 12.13 11.17
C SER A 58 -8.95 12.65 11.50
N ILE A 59 -8.58 13.79 10.90
CA ILE A 59 -7.37 14.52 11.27
C ILE A 59 -7.72 15.51 12.38
N THR A 60 -6.96 15.50 13.47
CA THR A 60 -7.16 16.39 14.63
C THR A 60 -6.64 17.81 14.35
N SER A 61 -6.96 18.77 15.23
CA SER A 61 -6.39 20.12 15.19
C SER A 61 -4.86 20.14 15.33
N GLU A 62 -4.30 19.12 15.99
CA GLU A 62 -2.87 18.93 16.19
C GLU A 62 -2.21 18.16 15.02
N ASN A 63 -2.92 17.95 13.92
CA ASN A 63 -2.45 17.26 12.71
C ASN A 63 -2.08 15.77 12.90
N THR A 64 -2.66 15.14 13.94
CA THR A 64 -2.56 13.69 14.21
C THR A 64 -3.78 12.95 13.67
N ILE A 65 -3.69 11.61 13.59
CA ILE A 65 -4.74 10.75 13.03
C ILE A 65 -5.57 10.16 14.16
N SER A 66 -6.89 10.33 14.09
CA SER A 66 -7.86 9.73 15.02
C SER A 66 -8.67 8.65 14.29
N PRO A 67 -8.36 7.35 14.51
CA PRO A 67 -9.03 6.25 13.83
C PRO A 67 -10.53 6.21 14.07
N ARG A 68 -11.26 5.76 13.06
CA ARG A 68 -12.70 5.51 13.13
C ARG A 68 -12.99 4.05 12.84
N MET A 69 -14.11 3.59 13.37
CA MET A 69 -14.60 2.23 13.24
C MET A 69 -16.12 2.29 13.10
N ILE A 70 -16.71 1.30 12.45
CA ILE A 70 -18.16 1.24 12.23
C ILE A 70 -18.78 -0.06 12.76
N LYS A 71 -20.09 -0.03 13.00
CA LYS A 71 -20.90 -1.17 13.40
C LYS A 71 -22.24 -1.16 12.68
N ASN A 72 -22.92 -2.32 12.68
CA ASN A 72 -24.29 -2.48 12.18
C ASN A 72 -24.50 -1.96 10.74
N PRO A 73 -23.73 -2.43 9.74
CA PRO A 73 -23.90 -1.99 8.37
C PRO A 73 -25.24 -2.46 7.80
N VAL A 74 -25.91 -1.55 7.11
CA VAL A 74 -27.18 -1.74 6.44
C VAL A 74 -27.10 -1.17 5.03
N ILE A 75 -27.99 -1.62 4.15
CA ILE A 75 -28.06 -1.25 2.74
C ILE A 75 -29.49 -0.93 2.33
N THR A 76 -29.63 0.08 1.48
CA THR A 76 -30.87 0.39 0.77
C THR A 76 -30.54 0.80 -0.67
N LYS A 77 -31.54 0.76 -1.57
CA LYS A 77 -31.39 1.17 -2.97
C LYS A 77 -32.38 2.30 -3.28
N LYS A 78 -31.91 3.36 -3.93
CA LYS A 78 -32.77 4.43 -4.51
C LYS A 78 -32.41 4.63 -5.97
N GLY A 79 -33.36 4.36 -6.86
CA GLY A 79 -33.08 4.26 -8.29
C GLY A 79 -32.07 3.14 -8.54
N ASP A 80 -30.97 3.47 -9.22
CA ASP A 80 -29.89 2.52 -9.50
C ASP A 80 -28.74 2.59 -8.49
N ILE A 81 -28.84 3.44 -7.46
CA ILE A 81 -27.78 3.65 -6.47
C ILE A 81 -28.06 2.84 -5.21
N TYR A 82 -27.09 2.03 -4.80
CA TYR A 82 -27.03 1.42 -3.49
C TYR A 82 -26.35 2.35 -2.50
N TYR A 83 -26.93 2.44 -1.30
CA TYR A 83 -26.40 3.18 -0.16
C TYR A 83 -26.02 2.17 0.91
N VAL A 84 -24.73 1.99 1.15
CA VAL A 84 -24.20 1.21 2.27
C VAL A 84 -23.99 2.17 3.43
N ILE A 85 -24.63 1.93 4.58
CA ILE A 85 -24.65 2.84 5.73
C ILE A 85 -24.22 2.05 6.97
N ALA A 86 -23.36 2.60 7.82
CA ALA A 86 -22.97 1.96 9.08
C ALA A 86 -22.80 3.00 10.19
N HIS A 87 -23.12 2.63 11.42
CA HIS A 87 -23.02 3.53 12.58
C HIS A 87 -21.57 3.69 13.03
N ASP A 88 -21.17 4.90 13.41
CA ASP A 88 -19.88 5.12 14.06
C ASP A 88 -19.87 4.40 15.43
N THR A 89 -18.75 3.76 15.79
CA THR A 89 -18.66 3.05 17.07
C THR A 89 -18.54 4.00 18.26
N LYS A 90 -18.09 5.25 18.04
CA LYS A 90 -17.87 6.26 19.08
C LYS A 90 -19.06 7.21 19.27
N ASP A 91 -19.93 7.33 18.26
CA ASP A 91 -21.10 8.21 18.31
C ASP A 91 -22.30 7.58 17.58
N GLU A 92 -23.30 7.14 18.33
CA GLU A 92 -24.49 6.47 17.75
C GLU A 92 -25.40 7.41 16.95
N GLY A 93 -25.25 8.73 17.12
CA GLY A 93 -25.92 9.76 16.34
C GLY A 93 -25.29 9.99 14.96
N VAL A 94 -24.16 9.34 14.67
CA VAL A 94 -23.39 9.51 13.44
C VAL A 94 -23.34 8.21 12.65
N VAL A 95 -23.46 8.34 11.32
CA VAL A 95 -23.28 7.24 10.37
C VAL A 95 -22.27 7.62 9.29
N HIS A 96 -21.64 6.58 8.76
CA HIS A 96 -20.82 6.61 7.56
C HIS A 96 -21.63 5.98 6.43
N TYR A 97 -21.64 6.57 5.25
CA TYR A 97 -22.20 5.91 4.09
C TYR A 97 -21.32 5.99 2.84
N TRP A 98 -21.47 4.97 2.02
CA TRP A 98 -20.85 4.82 0.70
C TRP A 98 -21.98 4.63 -0.30
N THR A 99 -21.74 5.08 -1.53
CA THR A 99 -22.64 4.79 -2.64
C THR A 99 -21.93 3.95 -3.69
N THR A 100 -22.68 3.06 -4.33
CA THR A 100 -22.19 2.22 -5.42
C THR A 100 -23.32 1.90 -6.39
N TYR A 101 -22.96 1.60 -7.64
CA TYR A 101 -23.88 1.07 -8.65
C TYR A 101 -23.64 -0.41 -8.92
N ASP A 102 -22.50 -0.96 -8.49
CA ASP A 102 -21.99 -2.25 -8.99
C ASP A 102 -21.29 -3.10 -7.92
N PHE A 103 -21.22 -2.61 -6.67
CA PHE A 103 -20.52 -3.23 -5.53
C PHE A 103 -19.01 -3.43 -5.73
N VAL A 104 -18.42 -2.78 -6.72
CA VAL A 104 -16.99 -2.79 -7.02
C VAL A 104 -16.42 -1.40 -6.81
N ASN A 105 -17.07 -0.40 -7.38
CA ASN A 105 -16.69 1.00 -7.29
C ASN A 105 -17.57 1.70 -6.26
N TYR A 106 -16.92 2.30 -5.26
CA TYR A 106 -17.59 3.01 -4.18
C TYR A 106 -17.12 4.46 -4.14
N THR A 107 -18.02 5.37 -3.77
CA THR A 107 -17.59 6.72 -3.37
C THR A 107 -16.72 6.66 -2.11
N LYS A 108 -15.96 7.72 -1.83
CA LYS A 108 -15.37 7.91 -0.50
C LYS A 108 -16.46 7.90 0.60
N PRO A 109 -16.14 7.48 1.83
CA PRO A 109 -17.10 7.53 2.93
C PRO A 109 -17.56 8.97 3.18
N ILE A 110 -18.87 9.13 3.36
CA ILE A 110 -19.48 10.39 3.77
C ILE A 110 -19.97 10.22 5.21
N VAL A 111 -19.59 11.16 6.08
CA VAL A 111 -19.94 11.16 7.51
C VAL A 111 -21.03 12.19 7.78
N VAL A 112 -22.16 11.75 8.32
CA VAL A 112 -23.35 12.59 8.56
C VAL A 112 -24.07 12.18 9.84
N GLY A 113 -24.95 13.06 10.34
CA GLY A 113 -25.87 12.70 11.41
C GLY A 113 -26.96 11.74 10.93
N CYS A 114 -27.43 10.87 11.82
CA CYS A 114 -28.53 9.94 11.53
C CYS A 114 -29.78 10.63 10.98
N ASP A 115 -30.10 11.84 11.47
CA ASP A 115 -31.27 12.60 11.03
C ASP A 115 -31.23 13.02 9.55
N GLU A 116 -30.02 13.25 9.01
CA GLU A 116 -29.81 13.66 7.62
C GLU A 116 -30.13 12.53 6.63
N VAL A 117 -29.98 11.28 7.07
CA VAL A 117 -30.22 10.07 6.26
C VAL A 117 -31.34 9.19 6.80
N LYS A 118 -32.22 9.75 7.66
CA LYS A 118 -33.33 9.03 8.28
C LYS A 118 -34.22 8.29 7.27
N ASP A 119 -34.44 8.89 6.10
CA ASP A 119 -35.28 8.29 5.05
C ASP A 119 -34.59 7.07 4.44
N LEU A 120 -33.26 7.09 4.29
CA LEU A 120 -32.49 5.94 3.85
C LEU A 120 -32.53 4.84 4.92
N LEU A 121 -32.23 5.19 6.16
CA LEU A 121 -32.22 4.26 7.31
C LEU A 121 -33.57 3.58 7.51
N SER A 122 -34.69 4.28 7.29
CA SER A 122 -36.05 3.74 7.45
C SER A 122 -36.36 2.55 6.53
N THR A 123 -35.62 2.40 5.42
CA THR A 123 -35.79 1.33 4.43
C THR A 123 -34.62 0.35 4.40
N ALA A 124 -33.53 0.68 5.09
CA ALA A 124 -32.30 -0.08 5.03
C ALA A 124 -32.40 -1.40 5.81
N LYS A 125 -31.74 -2.43 5.29
CA LYS A 125 -31.67 -3.78 5.88
C LYS A 125 -30.23 -4.27 5.82
N ASP A 126 -29.90 -5.33 6.57
CA ASP A 126 -28.57 -5.96 6.44
C ASP A 126 -28.41 -6.74 5.12
N THR A 127 -29.50 -7.01 4.40
CA THR A 127 -29.52 -7.85 3.20
C THR A 127 -30.36 -7.22 2.10
N ILE A 128 -29.87 -7.24 0.85
CA ILE A 128 -30.59 -6.77 -0.33
C ILE A 128 -30.45 -7.76 -1.50
N GLU A 129 -31.50 -7.86 -2.32
CA GLU A 129 -31.48 -8.62 -3.57
C GLU A 129 -30.65 -7.88 -4.62
N ILE A 130 -29.92 -8.65 -5.43
CA ILE A 130 -29.10 -8.18 -6.54
C ILE A 130 -29.43 -8.95 -7.81
N THR A 131 -29.15 -8.33 -8.95
CA THR A 131 -29.26 -8.95 -10.26
C THR A 131 -28.18 -10.00 -10.50
N ASP A 132 -28.40 -10.89 -11.48
CA ASP A 132 -27.40 -11.87 -11.88
C ASP A 132 -26.12 -11.23 -12.48
N GLU A 133 -26.26 -10.08 -13.12
CA GLU A 133 -25.14 -9.30 -13.66
C GLU A 133 -24.27 -8.73 -12.54
N GLU A 134 -24.88 -8.05 -11.57
CA GLU A 134 -24.20 -7.57 -10.35
C GLU A 134 -23.53 -8.74 -9.61
N GLY A 135 -24.24 -9.85 -9.42
CA GLY A 135 -23.69 -11.03 -8.75
C GLY A 135 -22.49 -11.63 -9.48
N SER A 136 -22.52 -11.66 -10.82
CA SER A 136 -21.40 -12.13 -11.63
C SER A 136 -20.18 -11.22 -11.51
N LEU A 137 -20.39 -9.91 -11.55
CA LEU A 137 -19.34 -8.91 -11.40
C LEU A 137 -18.71 -8.98 -10.01
N ILE A 138 -19.53 -9.02 -8.95
CA ILE A 138 -19.09 -9.13 -7.55
C ILE A 138 -18.20 -10.35 -7.36
N ARG A 139 -18.61 -11.53 -7.86
CA ARG A 139 -17.81 -12.76 -7.75
C ARG A 139 -16.51 -12.66 -8.53
N ALA A 140 -16.52 -12.02 -9.71
CA ALA A 140 -15.31 -11.85 -10.51
C ALA A 140 -14.23 -11.01 -9.79
N VAL A 141 -14.66 -9.99 -9.04
CA VAL A 141 -13.76 -9.07 -8.32
C VAL A 141 -13.39 -9.59 -6.94
N TRP A 142 -14.38 -9.96 -6.13
CA TRP A 142 -14.20 -10.23 -4.70
C TRP A 142 -14.03 -11.72 -4.36
N MET A 143 -14.23 -12.60 -5.34
CA MET A 143 -14.01 -14.04 -5.22
C MET A 143 -13.18 -14.56 -6.41
N PRO A 144 -12.00 -13.97 -6.70
CA PRO A 144 -11.26 -14.31 -7.90
C PRO A 144 -10.90 -15.79 -7.89
N ARG A 145 -11.49 -16.54 -8.84
CA ARG A 145 -11.13 -17.94 -9.07
C ARG A 145 -9.67 -17.98 -9.51
N THR A 146 -8.92 -18.96 -9.02
CA THR A 146 -7.58 -19.27 -9.50
C THR A 146 -7.64 -19.52 -11.02
N ARG A 147 -7.29 -18.50 -11.82
CA ARG A 147 -7.07 -18.71 -13.26
C ARG A 147 -5.84 -19.61 -13.39
N LYS A 148 -5.91 -20.61 -14.27
CA LYS A 148 -4.72 -21.37 -14.70
C LYS A 148 -3.84 -20.44 -15.53
N VAL A 149 -3.06 -19.60 -14.87
CA VAL A 149 -1.94 -18.90 -15.48
C VAL A 149 -0.80 -19.91 -15.61
N LYS A 150 -0.04 -19.87 -16.70
CA LYS A 150 1.24 -20.58 -16.79
C LYS A 150 2.19 -19.92 -15.78
N SER A 151 2.14 -20.36 -14.53
CA SER A 151 2.97 -19.78 -13.47
C SER A 151 4.34 -20.44 -13.46
N ILE A 152 5.38 -19.61 -13.47
CA ILE A 152 6.69 -20.01 -12.98
C ILE A 152 6.53 -20.07 -11.46
N ARG A 153 6.71 -21.27 -10.88
CA ARG A 153 6.63 -21.45 -9.43
C ARG A 153 8.02 -21.34 -8.85
N PHE A 154 8.28 -20.24 -8.18
CA PHE A 154 9.42 -20.13 -7.29
C PHE A 154 9.12 -20.89 -5.99
N LYS A 155 10.17 -21.44 -5.37
CA LYS A 155 10.05 -21.96 -4.01
C LYS A 155 9.79 -20.78 -3.07
N PHE A 156 8.81 -20.94 -2.17
CA PHE A 156 8.55 -19.96 -1.10
C PHE A 156 9.01 -20.53 0.25
N PRO A 157 9.74 -19.75 1.08
CA PRO A 157 10.32 -18.44 0.74
C PRO A 157 11.43 -18.56 -0.31
N LEU A 158 11.65 -17.49 -1.08
CA LEU A 158 12.77 -17.39 -2.04
C LEU A 158 14.10 -17.26 -1.30
N VAL A 159 14.12 -16.44 -0.25
CA VAL A 159 15.25 -16.23 0.67
C VAL A 159 14.70 -15.85 2.04
N GLU A 160 15.38 -16.29 3.10
CA GLU A 160 15.04 -15.96 4.49
C GLU A 160 16.00 -14.89 5.04
N GLY A 161 15.54 -14.08 5.99
CA GLY A 161 16.36 -13.07 6.67
C GLY A 161 16.60 -11.78 5.87
N PHE A 162 15.72 -11.49 4.90
CA PHE A 162 15.73 -10.25 4.14
C PHE A 162 14.34 -9.63 4.13
N ALA A 163 14.29 -8.30 4.23
CA ALA A 163 13.09 -7.47 4.09
C ALA A 163 13.26 -6.48 2.94
N ASP A 164 12.17 -5.85 2.51
CA ASP A 164 12.16 -4.79 1.48
C ASP A 164 12.91 -5.18 0.17
N PRO A 165 12.53 -6.30 -0.48
CA PRO A 165 13.30 -6.85 -1.58
C PRO A 165 13.08 -6.08 -2.90
N GLN A 166 14.16 -5.79 -3.61
CA GLN A 166 14.10 -5.38 -5.01
C GLN A 166 14.92 -6.34 -5.90
N VAL A 167 14.29 -6.81 -6.97
CA VAL A 167 14.96 -7.53 -8.07
C VAL A 167 15.02 -6.59 -9.27
N PHE A 168 16.23 -6.35 -9.77
CA PHE A 168 16.51 -5.36 -10.81
C PHE A 168 17.30 -5.98 -11.96
N SER A 169 16.97 -5.64 -13.20
CA SER A 169 17.73 -6.08 -14.38
C SER A 169 18.51 -4.93 -14.97
N TRP A 170 19.79 -5.17 -15.25
CA TRP A 170 20.68 -4.19 -15.85
C TRP A 170 21.76 -4.87 -16.66
N ASN A 171 22.04 -4.35 -17.87
CA ASN A 171 23.10 -4.82 -18.77
C ASN A 171 23.16 -6.36 -18.96
N GLY A 172 21.99 -7.00 -19.05
CA GLY A 172 21.88 -8.45 -19.29
C GLY A 172 22.11 -9.33 -18.06
N LYS A 173 22.21 -8.74 -16.87
CA LYS A 173 22.29 -9.43 -15.57
C LYS A 173 21.06 -9.12 -14.71
N TRP A 174 20.91 -9.91 -13.65
CA TRP A 174 19.93 -9.69 -12.59
C TRP A 174 20.64 -9.37 -11.29
N TYR A 175 20.03 -8.48 -10.51
CA TYR A 175 20.51 -8.02 -9.23
C TYR A 175 19.43 -8.16 -8.17
N PHE A 176 19.81 -8.51 -6.95
CA PHE A 176 18.95 -8.50 -5.78
C PHE A 176 19.59 -7.65 -4.69
N ILE A 177 18.81 -6.75 -4.13
CA ILE A 177 19.18 -5.87 -3.02
C ILE A 177 17.98 -5.78 -2.07
N ALA A 178 18.24 -5.73 -0.77
CA ALA A 178 17.22 -5.83 0.26
C ALA A 178 17.77 -5.35 1.62
N THR A 179 16.88 -5.03 2.56
CA THR A 179 17.24 -4.89 3.98
C THR A 179 17.75 -6.24 4.52
N ASN A 180 18.92 -6.25 5.14
CA ASN A 180 19.58 -7.45 5.63
C ASN A 180 19.36 -7.67 7.14
N ASP A 181 18.27 -8.36 7.49
CA ASP A 181 17.93 -8.67 8.89
C ASP A 181 18.95 -9.63 9.53
N ILE A 182 19.60 -10.50 8.74
CA ILE A 182 20.64 -11.43 9.23
C ILE A 182 21.81 -10.64 9.84
N ASN A 183 22.15 -9.49 9.24
CA ASN A 183 23.23 -8.63 9.71
C ASN A 183 22.73 -7.43 10.52
N HIS A 184 21.59 -7.56 11.20
CA HIS A 184 21.01 -6.51 12.05
C HIS A 184 20.82 -5.16 11.33
N ASN A 185 20.48 -5.21 10.04
CA ASN A 185 20.27 -4.04 9.19
C ASN A 185 21.52 -3.16 9.04
N ILE A 186 22.71 -3.79 8.98
CA ILE A 186 23.98 -3.12 8.75
C ILE A 186 24.50 -3.46 7.35
N GLY A 187 24.80 -2.41 6.59
CA GLY A 187 25.37 -2.48 5.25
C GLY A 187 24.35 -2.80 4.14
N LEU A 188 24.76 -2.52 2.89
CA LEU A 188 24.02 -2.81 1.67
C LEU A 188 24.73 -3.93 0.91
N TYR A 189 24.01 -5.02 0.66
CA TYR A 189 24.54 -6.22 0.02
C TYR A 189 23.82 -6.44 -1.30
N VAL A 190 24.57 -6.65 -2.37
CA VAL A 190 24.04 -6.93 -3.70
C VAL A 190 24.38 -8.34 -4.11
N ARG A 191 23.37 -9.06 -4.60
CA ARG A 191 23.56 -10.30 -5.34
C ARG A 191 23.49 -10.04 -6.83
N GLU A 192 24.33 -10.73 -7.61
CA GLU A 192 24.27 -10.74 -9.08
C GLU A 192 24.16 -12.18 -9.60
N ALA A 193 23.32 -12.38 -10.63
CA ALA A 193 23.25 -13.64 -11.36
C ALA A 193 22.80 -13.47 -12.82
N ASP A 194 22.91 -14.54 -13.62
CA ASP A 194 22.42 -14.59 -15.00
C ASP A 194 20.90 -14.76 -15.11
N THR A 195 20.27 -15.31 -14.08
CA THR A 195 18.82 -15.54 -14.02
C THR A 195 18.26 -15.11 -12.66
N VAL A 196 16.95 -14.84 -12.61
CA VAL A 196 16.27 -14.52 -11.35
C VAL A 196 16.34 -15.68 -10.36
N ASP A 197 16.21 -16.93 -10.84
CA ASP A 197 16.31 -18.12 -9.97
C ASP A 197 17.69 -18.21 -9.31
N ASP A 198 18.75 -17.98 -10.09
CA ASP A 198 20.13 -18.14 -9.60
C ASP A 198 20.49 -17.11 -8.51
N LEU A 199 19.82 -15.94 -8.43
CA LEU A 199 19.95 -14.97 -7.32
C LEU A 199 19.65 -15.57 -5.94
N PHE A 200 18.86 -16.65 -5.91
CA PHE A 200 18.39 -17.31 -4.70
C PHE A 200 18.98 -18.72 -4.50
N THR A 201 20.04 -19.03 -5.24
CA THR A 201 20.83 -20.27 -5.11
C THR A 201 22.27 -19.96 -4.68
N ASP A 202 23.15 -20.95 -4.61
CA ASP A 202 24.59 -20.77 -4.35
C ASP A 202 25.38 -20.23 -5.55
N LYS A 203 24.74 -20.04 -6.71
CA LYS A 203 25.39 -19.54 -7.93
C LYS A 203 25.54 -18.02 -8.00
N HIS A 204 24.87 -17.27 -7.14
CA HIS A 204 24.98 -15.81 -7.16
C HIS A 204 26.37 -15.35 -6.71
N ARG A 205 26.81 -14.21 -7.24
CA ARG A 205 27.90 -13.42 -6.63
C ARG A 205 27.29 -12.52 -5.55
N LEU A 206 27.98 -12.33 -4.44
CA LEU A 206 27.58 -11.44 -3.35
C LEU A 206 28.67 -10.40 -3.10
N SER A 207 28.29 -9.12 -3.04
CA SER A 207 29.19 -8.01 -2.71
C SER A 207 28.57 -7.12 -1.64
N VAL A 208 29.41 -6.61 -0.74
CA VAL A 208 29.03 -5.54 0.22
C VAL A 208 29.33 -4.20 -0.45
N ILE A 209 28.31 -3.46 -0.85
CA ILE A 209 28.46 -2.23 -1.62
C ILE A 209 28.66 -1.02 -0.72
N LEU A 210 28.05 -1.03 0.46
CA LEU A 210 28.21 -0.01 1.48
C LEU A 210 28.20 -0.71 2.84
N ASP A 211 29.18 -0.43 3.69
CA ASP A 211 29.27 -1.02 5.03
C ASP A 211 29.15 0.08 6.10
N LYS A 212 29.07 -0.33 7.38
CA LYS A 212 29.15 0.57 8.52
C LYS A 212 30.37 1.49 8.38
N ASN A 213 30.12 2.80 8.46
CA ASN A 213 31.16 3.80 8.40
C ASN A 213 30.88 4.90 9.44
N GLU A 214 31.68 4.94 10.52
CA GLU A 214 31.48 5.93 11.58
C GLU A 214 31.91 7.35 11.19
N GLU A 215 32.79 7.51 10.20
CA GLU A 215 33.24 8.82 9.71
C GLU A 215 32.14 9.52 8.90
N LEU A 216 31.37 8.73 8.14
CA LEU A 216 30.18 9.20 7.42
C LEU A 216 28.91 9.20 8.30
N ASP A 217 29.02 8.82 9.57
CA ASP A 217 27.90 8.61 10.50
C ASP A 217 26.84 7.63 9.94
N PHE A 218 27.28 6.55 9.31
CA PHE A 218 26.46 5.45 8.79
C PHE A 218 26.62 4.25 9.70
N VAL A 219 25.75 4.14 10.71
CA VAL A 219 25.97 3.25 11.86
C VAL A 219 24.88 2.19 12.02
N GLN A 220 23.64 2.49 11.66
CA GLN A 220 22.48 1.61 11.87
C GLN A 220 21.36 1.90 10.87
N SER A 221 20.35 1.01 10.82
CA SER A 221 19.14 1.16 10.00
C SER A 221 19.41 1.33 8.50
N PHE A 222 20.28 0.51 7.92
CA PHE A 222 20.48 0.43 6.46
C PHE A 222 19.26 -0.27 5.86
N TRP A 223 18.29 0.51 5.39
CA TRP A 223 16.94 0.04 5.07
C TRP A 223 16.53 0.35 3.64
N ALA A 224 15.68 -0.55 3.12
CA ALA A 224 14.95 -0.46 1.85
C ALA A 224 15.77 0.10 0.68
N PRO A 225 16.92 -0.51 0.35
CA PRO A 225 17.70 -0.07 -0.79
C PRO A 225 17.02 -0.44 -2.12
N GLU A 226 17.00 0.48 -3.08
CA GLU A 226 16.42 0.30 -4.41
C GLU A 226 17.37 0.81 -5.51
N PHE A 227 17.62 -0.01 -6.51
CA PHE A 227 18.19 0.42 -7.78
C PHE A 227 17.21 1.25 -8.59
N HIS A 228 17.69 2.36 -9.13
CA HIS A 228 16.93 3.25 -10.01
C HIS A 228 17.79 3.79 -11.15
N VAL A 229 17.18 3.97 -12.32
CA VAL A 229 17.82 4.64 -13.45
C VAL A 229 17.25 6.04 -13.56
N ILE A 230 18.03 7.04 -13.14
CA ILE A 230 17.62 8.45 -13.07
C ILE A 230 18.52 9.23 -14.03
N GLY A 231 17.94 9.99 -14.96
CA GLY A 231 18.72 10.73 -15.96
C GLY A 231 19.68 9.85 -16.79
N GLY A 232 19.37 8.56 -16.98
CA GLY A 232 20.21 7.60 -17.69
C GLY A 232 21.41 7.05 -16.91
N ARG A 233 21.53 7.35 -15.63
CA ARG A 233 22.60 6.84 -14.75
C ARG A 233 22.00 5.94 -13.66
N LEU A 234 22.76 4.96 -13.19
CA LEU A 234 22.30 4.01 -12.17
C LEU A 234 22.57 4.55 -10.77
N TYR A 235 21.57 4.45 -9.91
CA TYR A 235 21.59 4.86 -8.51
C TYR A 235 21.14 3.72 -7.61
N ILE A 236 21.58 3.74 -6.36
CA ILE A 236 20.90 3.07 -5.25
C ILE A 236 20.32 4.16 -4.36
N LEU A 237 19.00 4.17 -4.17
CA LEU A 237 18.29 4.96 -3.16
C LEU A 237 18.15 4.09 -1.91
N PHE A 238 18.36 4.63 -0.72
CA PHE A 238 18.27 3.85 0.53
C PHE A 238 18.07 4.78 1.74
N ALA A 239 17.72 4.21 2.89
CA ALA A 239 17.72 4.93 4.15
C ALA A 239 18.83 4.43 5.09
N VAL A 240 19.43 5.33 5.87
CA VAL A 240 20.44 4.99 6.88
C VAL A 240 20.37 5.97 8.05
N SER A 241 20.86 5.54 9.22
CA SER A 241 20.96 6.35 10.43
C SER A 241 22.38 6.31 11.01
N GLY A 242 22.75 7.40 11.68
CA GLY A 242 23.98 7.50 12.44
C GLY A 242 23.89 7.02 13.88
N LYS A 243 24.84 7.44 14.70
CA LYS A 243 24.92 7.08 16.14
C LYS A 243 23.64 7.45 16.89
N GLN A 244 23.07 8.62 16.57
CA GLN A 244 21.72 8.96 17.00
C GLN A 244 20.72 8.39 16.00
N TRP A 245 19.68 7.73 16.51
CA TRP A 245 18.66 7.13 15.65
C TRP A 245 17.82 8.20 14.95
N ARG A 246 18.17 8.49 13.70
CA ARG A 246 17.60 9.48 12.79
C ARG A 246 17.72 8.97 11.36
N VAL A 247 16.75 8.15 10.95
CA VAL A 247 16.74 7.52 9.63
C VAL A 247 16.50 8.56 8.53
N ARG A 248 17.36 8.56 7.51
CA ARG A 248 17.35 9.52 6.39
C ARG A 248 17.59 8.86 5.05
N CYS A 249 16.85 9.32 4.03
CA CYS A 249 17.06 8.90 2.65
C CYS A 249 18.37 9.47 2.10
N HIS A 250 19.11 8.62 1.40
CA HIS A 250 20.33 8.90 0.69
C HIS A 250 20.27 8.25 -0.69
N TYR A 251 21.16 8.67 -1.58
CA TYR A 251 21.50 7.92 -2.77
C TYR A 251 23.00 7.79 -2.94
N MET A 252 23.42 6.81 -3.72
CA MET A 252 24.75 6.77 -4.32
C MET A 252 24.62 6.43 -5.80
N ARG A 253 25.47 7.05 -6.62
CA ARG A 253 25.48 6.88 -8.08
C ARG A 253 26.61 5.95 -8.49
N LEU A 254 26.34 5.04 -9.41
CA LEU A 254 27.39 4.25 -10.05
C LEU A 254 28.18 5.14 -11.02
N LYS A 255 29.52 5.11 -10.91
CA LYS A 255 30.41 5.82 -11.82
C LYS A 255 30.26 5.31 -13.25
N GLU A 256 30.55 6.16 -14.22
CA GLU A 256 30.47 5.79 -15.64
C GLU A 256 31.40 4.61 -15.94
N GLY A 257 30.84 3.54 -16.52
CA GLY A 257 31.55 2.29 -16.79
C GLY A 257 31.85 1.42 -15.56
N GLY A 258 31.32 1.78 -14.39
CA GLY A 258 31.52 1.04 -13.14
C GLY A 258 30.85 -0.34 -13.12
N ASP A 259 31.37 -1.23 -12.27
CA ASP A 259 30.75 -2.52 -11.95
C ASP A 259 29.87 -2.37 -10.69
N ILE A 260 28.58 -2.73 -10.78
CA ILE A 260 27.64 -2.74 -9.65
C ILE A 260 28.22 -3.53 -8.47
N MET A 261 28.96 -4.60 -8.75
CA MET A 261 29.52 -5.51 -7.76
C MET A 261 30.83 -5.00 -7.14
N ASN A 262 31.36 -3.86 -7.58
CA ASN A 262 32.57 -3.24 -7.08
C ASN A 262 32.24 -1.99 -6.22
N PRO A 263 32.45 -2.02 -4.90
CA PRO A 263 32.13 -0.89 -4.02
C PRO A 263 32.90 0.40 -4.37
N ALA A 264 34.11 0.27 -4.92
CA ALA A 264 34.92 1.42 -5.31
C ALA A 264 34.36 2.18 -6.52
N ASP A 265 33.43 1.58 -7.27
CA ASP A 265 32.81 2.19 -8.45
C ASP A 265 31.55 2.99 -8.10
N TRP A 266 31.12 2.96 -6.83
CA TRP A 266 30.05 3.83 -6.34
C TRP A 266 30.61 5.16 -5.84
N GLU A 267 29.88 6.24 -6.10
CA GLU A 267 30.16 7.56 -5.53
C GLU A 267 29.81 7.60 -4.04
N THR A 268 30.37 8.56 -3.31
CA THR A 268 30.04 8.77 -1.90
C THR A 268 28.54 9.05 -1.76
N PRO A 269 27.85 8.39 -0.81
CA PRO A 269 26.43 8.64 -0.58
C PRO A 269 26.11 10.11 -0.30
N VAL A 270 25.01 10.59 -0.88
CA VAL A 270 24.49 11.96 -0.72
C VAL A 270 23.11 11.89 -0.10
N ARG A 271 22.85 12.76 0.88
CA ARG A 271 21.54 12.86 1.54
C ARG A 271 20.52 13.45 0.58
N MET A 272 19.37 12.80 0.44
CA MET A 272 18.30 13.25 -0.48
C MET A 272 17.63 14.52 0.02
N LEU A 273 17.25 14.56 1.30
CA LEU A 273 16.40 15.63 1.83
C LEU A 273 16.89 16.13 3.20
N ASP A 274 16.87 17.45 3.39
CA ASP A 274 17.06 18.07 4.70
C ASP A 274 15.73 18.45 5.37
N ARG A 275 15.00 17.42 5.85
CA ARG A 275 13.72 17.62 6.54
C ARG A 275 13.84 17.38 8.05
N PRO A 276 12.92 17.88 8.91
CA PRO A 276 12.78 17.35 10.27
C PRO A 276 12.27 15.89 10.23
N GLY A 277 12.32 15.14 11.33
CA GLY A 277 11.73 13.78 11.40
C GLY A 277 12.54 12.66 10.72
N ILE A 278 11.83 11.62 10.29
CA ILE A 278 12.35 10.44 9.59
C ILE A 278 11.94 10.51 8.13
N THR A 279 12.83 10.15 7.23
CA THR A 279 12.53 9.92 5.80
C THR A 279 13.10 8.56 5.42
N LEU A 280 12.27 7.67 4.86
CA LEU A 280 12.66 6.33 4.43
C LEU A 280 11.94 5.91 3.14
N ASP A 281 12.31 4.74 2.60
CA ASP A 281 11.66 4.06 1.48
C ASP A 281 11.46 4.95 0.25
N MET A 282 12.51 5.64 -0.15
CA MET A 282 12.42 6.52 -1.30
C MET A 282 12.52 5.73 -2.60
N THR A 283 11.53 5.91 -3.46
CA THR A 283 11.50 5.36 -4.81
C THR A 283 11.42 6.47 -5.85
N HIS A 284 11.74 6.15 -7.09
CA HIS A 284 11.71 7.08 -8.23
C HIS A 284 10.84 6.56 -9.36
N PHE A 285 10.22 7.49 -10.10
CA PHE A 285 9.70 7.20 -11.44
C PHE A 285 9.70 8.46 -12.31
N ALA A 286 9.72 8.26 -13.63
CA ALA A 286 9.53 9.33 -14.61
C ALA A 286 8.13 9.26 -15.22
N ALA A 287 7.45 10.41 -15.33
CA ALA A 287 6.14 10.55 -15.95
C ALA A 287 5.95 11.96 -16.50
N ASN A 288 5.20 12.10 -17.60
CA ASN A 288 4.87 13.42 -18.19
C ASN A 288 6.08 14.36 -18.38
N GLY A 289 7.24 13.81 -18.79
CA GLY A 289 8.47 14.56 -19.01
C GLY A 289 9.16 15.12 -17.75
N ALA A 290 8.80 14.62 -16.56
CA ALA A 290 9.43 14.98 -15.29
C ALA A 290 9.81 13.72 -14.49
N ASP A 291 10.81 13.87 -13.62
CA ASP A 291 11.25 12.87 -12.67
C ASP A 291 10.67 13.16 -11.30
N TYR A 292 10.10 12.14 -10.67
CA TYR A 292 9.45 12.19 -9.37
C TYR A 292 10.12 11.25 -8.40
N VAL A 293 10.19 11.67 -7.14
CA VAL A 293 10.47 10.78 -6.02
C VAL A 293 9.27 10.73 -5.09
N VAL A 294 9.03 9.54 -4.54
CA VAL A 294 8.04 9.31 -3.48
C VAL A 294 8.76 8.68 -2.30
N TRP A 295 8.45 9.12 -1.07
CA TRP A 295 9.06 8.57 0.14
C TRP A 295 8.07 8.55 1.29
N SER A 296 8.40 7.77 2.32
CA SER A 296 7.71 7.75 3.60
C SER A 296 8.34 8.75 4.56
N GLU A 297 7.52 9.58 5.20
CA GLU A 297 7.96 10.60 6.16
C GLU A 297 7.11 10.60 7.44
N ARG A 298 7.78 10.65 8.60
CA ARG A 298 7.15 10.64 9.93
C ARG A 298 7.78 11.66 10.86
N TYR A 299 6.95 12.36 11.62
CA TYR A 299 7.34 13.35 12.60
C TYR A 299 6.93 12.93 14.01
N HIS A 300 7.64 13.46 15.01
CA HIS A 300 7.29 13.35 16.43
C HIS A 300 7.04 11.92 16.94
N ILE A 301 7.76 10.95 16.37
CA ILE A 301 7.65 9.53 16.72
C ILE A 301 7.71 9.31 18.24
N GLY A 302 6.79 8.50 18.76
CA GLY A 302 6.75 8.15 20.18
C GLY A 302 6.24 9.26 21.11
N SER A 303 5.66 10.34 20.55
CA SER A 303 4.99 11.39 21.31
C SER A 303 3.49 11.44 21.01
N PRO A 304 2.68 12.17 21.80
CA PRO A 304 1.27 12.40 21.47
C PRO A 304 1.03 13.14 20.13
N LEU A 305 2.07 13.73 19.54
CA LEU A 305 2.03 14.45 18.25
C LEU A 305 2.53 13.61 17.07
N ASP A 306 2.72 12.31 17.28
CA ASP A 306 3.16 11.39 16.22
C ASP A 306 2.24 11.49 15.00
N SER A 307 2.82 11.84 13.87
CA SER A 307 2.06 12.03 12.63
C SER A 307 1.62 10.70 12.01
N GLY A 308 2.24 9.59 12.41
CA GLY A 308 2.33 8.40 11.56
C GLY A 308 3.23 8.62 10.36
N SER A 309 3.56 7.56 9.65
CA SER A 309 4.28 7.66 8.38
C SER A 309 3.32 7.98 7.24
N MET A 310 3.69 8.93 6.41
CA MET A 310 2.90 9.45 5.31
C MET A 310 3.71 9.42 4.03
N LEU A 311 3.04 9.27 2.89
CA LEU A 311 3.71 9.36 1.59
C LEU A 311 3.77 10.81 1.12
N TYR A 312 4.95 11.23 0.69
CA TYR A 312 5.17 12.51 0.02
C TYR A 312 5.68 12.31 -1.39
N ILE A 313 5.38 13.24 -2.29
CA ILE A 313 5.86 13.27 -3.67
C ILE A 313 6.49 14.64 -3.99
N ALA A 314 7.56 14.64 -4.78
CA ALA A 314 8.18 15.86 -5.30
C ALA A 314 8.81 15.61 -6.67
N LYS A 315 8.96 16.67 -7.47
CA LYS A 315 9.81 16.65 -8.67
C LYS A 315 11.27 16.80 -8.29
N ILE A 316 12.16 16.15 -9.03
CA ILE A 316 13.62 16.24 -8.83
C ILE A 316 14.35 16.66 -10.10
N ASN A 317 15.55 17.21 -9.94
CA ASN A 317 16.50 17.32 -11.04
C ASN A 317 17.13 15.93 -11.29
N PRO A 318 16.94 15.30 -12.47
CA PRO A 318 17.48 13.96 -12.71
C PRO A 318 19.02 13.91 -12.73
N ASN A 319 19.70 15.06 -12.93
CA ASN A 319 21.16 15.12 -12.86
C ASN A 319 21.69 15.25 -11.42
N GLU A 320 20.86 15.76 -10.52
CA GLU A 320 21.18 15.97 -9.11
C GLU A 320 19.94 15.66 -8.25
N PRO A 321 19.66 14.37 -7.93
CA PRO A 321 18.41 13.95 -7.28
C PRO A 321 18.13 14.60 -5.91
N SER A 322 19.16 15.12 -5.23
CA SER A 322 19.01 15.89 -3.99
C SER A 322 18.40 17.29 -4.20
N GLU A 323 18.37 17.79 -5.43
CA GLU A 323 17.73 19.05 -5.80
C GLU A 323 16.26 18.81 -6.16
N LEU A 324 15.36 19.16 -5.23
CA LEU A 324 13.92 19.18 -5.51
C LEU A 324 13.57 20.37 -6.44
N LEU A 325 12.80 20.09 -7.48
CA LEU A 325 12.23 21.08 -8.40
C LEU A 325 10.81 21.51 -8.02
N SER A 326 10.27 20.95 -6.94
CA SER A 326 9.00 21.34 -6.34
C SER A 326 9.05 21.22 -4.82
N GLU A 327 8.13 21.90 -4.14
CA GLU A 327 7.87 21.59 -2.74
C GLU A 327 7.36 20.14 -2.59
N PRO A 328 7.74 19.43 -1.51
CA PRO A 328 7.11 18.17 -1.13
C PRO A 328 5.59 18.30 -0.94
N VAL A 329 4.83 17.45 -1.63
CA VAL A 329 3.38 17.35 -1.48
C VAL A 329 3.04 16.12 -0.66
N LEU A 330 2.23 16.29 0.39
CA LEU A 330 1.63 15.17 1.11
C LEU A 330 0.66 14.44 0.19
N LEU A 331 1.01 13.23 -0.21
CA LEU A 331 0.28 12.43 -1.18
C LEU A 331 -0.75 11.51 -0.50
N SER A 332 -0.35 10.82 0.58
CA SER A 332 -1.24 9.91 1.30
C SER A 332 -0.97 9.88 2.80
N ARG A 333 -2.05 9.71 3.56
CA ARG A 333 -2.05 9.40 4.99
C ARG A 333 -2.69 8.05 5.25
N PRO A 334 -2.27 7.32 6.30
CA PRO A 334 -2.90 6.08 6.76
C PRO A 334 -4.23 6.36 7.46
N LEU A 335 -5.29 6.55 6.67
CA LEU A 335 -6.62 6.95 7.16
C LEU A 335 -7.55 5.76 7.33
N TYR A 336 -7.32 4.65 6.64
CA TYR A 336 -8.17 3.48 6.79
C TYR A 336 -7.72 2.61 7.96
N GLY A 337 -8.67 1.90 8.58
CA GLY A 337 -8.39 1.00 9.71
C GLY A 337 -7.24 0.04 9.41
N TRP A 338 -7.22 -0.57 8.22
CA TRP A 338 -6.16 -1.50 7.80
C TRP A 338 -4.76 -0.88 7.69
N GLU A 339 -4.64 0.44 7.58
CA GLU A 339 -3.37 1.16 7.53
C GLU A 339 -2.85 1.52 8.94
N ASN A 340 -3.74 1.46 9.94
CA ASN A 340 -3.50 1.89 11.30
C ASN A 340 -3.74 0.74 12.27
N GLN A 341 -2.72 -0.10 12.41
CA GLN A 341 -2.82 -1.39 13.09
C GLN A 341 -1.73 -1.50 14.14
N SER A 342 -2.06 -2.05 15.32
CA SER A 342 -1.07 -2.31 16.39
C SER A 342 -0.24 -1.09 16.81
N GLY A 343 -0.85 0.11 16.80
CA GLY A 343 -0.16 1.37 17.13
C GLY A 343 0.80 1.87 16.05
N THR A 344 0.88 1.19 14.90
CA THR A 344 1.60 1.63 13.71
C THR A 344 0.62 2.28 12.74
N ILE A 345 0.81 3.58 12.57
CA ILE A 345 0.02 4.45 11.69
C ILE A 345 0.87 4.65 10.43
N ASN A 346 0.68 3.81 9.40
CA ASN A 346 1.74 3.63 8.40
C ASN A 346 1.24 3.69 6.95
N ASN A 347 1.82 4.57 6.16
CA ASN A 347 1.99 4.41 4.72
C ASN A 347 3.48 4.49 4.42
N GLU A 348 4.08 3.39 3.97
CA GLU A 348 5.51 3.28 3.66
C GLU A 348 5.77 2.39 2.44
N GLY A 349 7.03 2.14 2.09
CA GLY A 349 7.39 1.28 0.95
C GLY A 349 6.71 1.63 -0.38
N PRO A 350 6.66 2.91 -0.81
CA PRO A 350 6.07 3.26 -2.10
C PRO A 350 6.85 2.57 -3.22
N TYR A 351 6.15 1.97 -4.20
CA TYR A 351 6.77 1.41 -5.40
C TYR A 351 5.91 1.60 -6.65
N PRO A 352 6.40 2.27 -7.70
CA PRO A 352 5.60 2.60 -8.87
C PRO A 352 5.55 1.44 -9.87
N LEU A 353 4.35 1.11 -10.33
CA LEU A 353 4.09 0.22 -11.46
C LEU A 353 3.41 1.04 -12.57
N ILE A 354 4.15 1.33 -13.64
CA ILE A 354 3.62 2.06 -14.79
C ILE A 354 3.12 1.06 -15.82
N LEU A 355 1.82 1.09 -16.11
CA LEU A 355 1.16 0.19 -17.04
C LEU A 355 0.31 1.01 -18.02
N GLY A 356 0.79 1.13 -19.26
CA GLY A 356 0.13 1.93 -20.28
C GLY A 356 0.09 3.41 -19.90
N ASP A 357 -1.10 3.97 -19.75
CA ASP A 357 -1.38 5.37 -19.39
C ASP A 357 -1.64 5.55 -17.88
N ARG A 358 -1.39 4.53 -17.06
CA ARG A 358 -1.65 4.58 -15.61
C ARG A 358 -0.42 4.30 -14.78
N ILE A 359 -0.36 4.99 -13.64
CA ILE A 359 0.58 4.76 -12.56
C ILE A 359 -0.19 4.06 -11.44
N TYR A 360 0.30 2.90 -11.00
CA TYR A 360 -0.12 2.22 -9.79
C TYR A 360 1.03 2.32 -8.78
N LEU A 361 0.94 3.25 -7.84
CA LEU A 361 1.92 3.42 -6.79
C LEU A 361 1.53 2.51 -5.63
N ALA A 362 2.16 1.33 -5.56
CA ALA A 362 2.03 0.42 -4.43
C ALA A 362 2.52 1.13 -3.17
N TYR A 363 1.94 0.80 -2.02
CA TYR A 363 2.49 1.17 -0.72
C TYR A 363 2.04 0.19 0.33
N SER A 364 2.79 0.10 1.42
CA SER A 364 2.47 -0.76 2.55
C SER A 364 1.77 0.01 3.66
N GLY A 365 0.79 -0.63 4.29
CA GLY A 365 0.11 -0.13 5.48
C GLY A 365 0.03 -1.17 6.59
N GLY A 366 -0.39 -0.74 7.77
CA GLY A 366 -0.45 -1.59 8.96
C GLY A 366 0.93 -1.79 9.61
N SER A 367 1.09 -2.87 10.38
CA SER A 367 2.30 -3.10 11.16
C SER A 367 3.24 -4.11 10.50
N ALA A 368 4.44 -3.65 10.10
CA ALA A 368 5.50 -4.47 9.48
C ALA A 368 5.92 -5.69 10.31
N GLY A 369 5.71 -5.65 11.63
CA GLY A 369 6.00 -6.76 12.54
C GLY A 369 4.86 -7.76 12.74
N SER A 370 3.78 -7.72 11.95
CA SER A 370 2.58 -8.52 12.20
C SER A 370 1.83 -8.94 10.92
N TYR A 371 0.80 -9.79 11.09
CA TYR A 371 -0.15 -10.18 10.03
C TYR A 371 -0.98 -9.02 9.44
N SER A 372 -0.92 -7.84 10.06
CA SER A 372 -1.63 -6.65 9.60
C SER A 372 -0.89 -5.87 8.52
N TYR A 373 0.35 -6.24 8.18
CA TYR A 373 1.07 -5.62 7.07
C TYR A 373 0.43 -6.00 5.74
N VAL A 374 0.04 -4.99 4.97
CA VAL A 374 -0.75 -5.15 3.75
C VAL A 374 -0.32 -4.14 2.70
N VAL A 375 -0.64 -4.39 1.43
CA VAL A 375 -0.34 -3.47 0.32
C VAL A 375 -1.62 -2.83 -0.19
N GLY A 376 -1.60 -1.52 -0.42
CA GLY A 376 -2.59 -0.76 -1.17
C GLY A 376 -2.01 -0.12 -2.42
N TYR A 377 -2.85 0.57 -3.20
CA TYR A 377 -2.42 1.42 -4.32
C TYR A 377 -2.94 2.84 -4.20
N LEU A 378 -2.12 3.77 -4.72
CA LEU A 378 -2.58 5.03 -5.27
C LEU A 378 -2.53 4.94 -6.79
N MET A 379 -3.58 5.38 -7.48
CA MET A 379 -3.68 5.28 -8.94
C MET A 379 -3.84 6.66 -9.56
N ALA A 380 -3.09 6.95 -10.61
CA ALA A 380 -3.21 8.19 -11.37
C ALA A 380 -3.07 7.94 -12.87
N ASP A 381 -3.68 8.82 -13.69
CA ASP A 381 -3.32 8.95 -15.09
C ASP A 381 -1.90 9.51 -15.20
N ILE A 382 -1.07 8.92 -16.05
CA ILE A 382 0.34 9.31 -16.21
C ILE A 382 0.52 10.76 -16.69
N ASN A 383 -0.51 11.33 -17.33
CA ASN A 383 -0.51 12.70 -17.85
C ASN A 383 -1.19 13.70 -16.91
N ALA A 384 -1.74 13.25 -15.77
CA ALA A 384 -2.34 14.15 -14.79
C ALA A 384 -1.30 15.04 -14.10
N ASP A 385 -1.78 16.06 -13.37
CA ASP A 385 -0.93 16.78 -12.43
C ASP A 385 -0.64 15.90 -11.22
N LEU A 386 0.48 15.19 -11.27
CA LEU A 386 0.88 14.23 -10.23
C LEU A 386 1.23 14.88 -8.88
N LEU A 387 1.45 16.21 -8.85
CA LEU A 387 1.64 16.95 -7.60
C LEU A 387 0.30 17.41 -6.99
N ASN A 388 -0.83 17.15 -7.65
CA ASN A 388 -2.15 17.36 -7.07
C ASN A 388 -2.67 16.04 -6.46
N PRO A 389 -2.84 15.93 -5.12
CA PRO A 389 -3.36 14.72 -4.50
C PRO A 389 -4.74 14.29 -5.02
N ALA A 390 -5.54 15.22 -5.55
CA ALA A 390 -6.85 14.88 -6.15
C ALA A 390 -6.74 14.13 -7.48
N SER A 391 -5.56 14.12 -8.12
CA SER A 391 -5.28 13.30 -9.30
C SER A 391 -5.08 11.82 -8.94
N TRP A 392 -4.98 11.49 -7.66
CA TRP A 392 -4.70 10.14 -7.17
C TRP A 392 -5.93 9.53 -6.52
N GLU A 393 -6.27 8.33 -6.96
CA GLU A 393 -7.30 7.50 -6.37
C GLU A 393 -6.66 6.46 -5.44
N LYS A 394 -7.09 6.45 -4.18
CA LYS A 394 -6.59 5.53 -3.16
C LYS A 394 -7.52 4.33 -3.04
N THR A 395 -6.96 3.12 -3.04
CA THR A 395 -7.75 1.90 -2.82
C THR A 395 -8.34 1.88 -1.41
N PRO A 396 -9.67 1.67 -1.24
CA PRO A 396 -10.30 1.71 0.07
C PRO A 396 -10.05 0.46 0.92
N THR A 397 -9.59 -0.64 0.30
CA THR A 397 -9.23 -1.91 0.95
C THR A 397 -7.89 -2.39 0.39
N PRO A 398 -7.10 -3.20 1.12
CA PRO A 398 -5.83 -3.70 0.63
C PRO A 398 -5.98 -4.59 -0.61
N VAL A 399 -4.99 -4.51 -1.49
CA VAL A 399 -4.88 -5.37 -2.68
C VAL A 399 -4.07 -6.64 -2.42
N LEU A 400 -3.26 -6.65 -1.36
CA LEU A 400 -2.52 -7.82 -0.88
C LEU A 400 -2.50 -7.81 0.65
N SER A 401 -2.77 -8.96 1.24
CA SER A 401 -2.75 -9.17 2.69
C SER A 401 -2.29 -10.58 3.04
N ALA A 402 -2.05 -10.85 4.32
CA ALA A 402 -1.76 -12.21 4.80
C ALA A 402 -2.85 -13.24 4.41
N PHE A 403 -4.11 -12.80 4.31
CA PHE A 403 -5.22 -13.64 3.84
C PHE A 403 -5.19 -13.87 2.33
N THR A 404 -4.40 -13.08 1.59
CA THR A 404 -4.30 -13.20 0.14
C THR A 404 -3.46 -14.41 -0.28
N THR A 405 -2.53 -14.85 0.57
CA THR A 405 -1.56 -15.92 0.32
C THR A 405 -1.99 -17.31 0.80
N GLU A 406 -3.11 -17.43 1.52
CA GLU A 406 -3.71 -18.70 1.94
C GLU A 406 -4.57 -19.36 0.85
#